data_AF-A0A1S2LW52-F1
#
_entry.id   AF-A0A1S2LW52-F1
#
_cell.length_a   1.000
_cell.length_b   1.000
_cell.length_c   1.000
_cell.angle_alpha   90.00
_cell.angle_beta   90.00
_cell.angle_gamma   90.00
#
_symmetry.space_group_name_H-M   'P 1'
#
loop_
_entity.id
_entity.type
_entity.pdbx_description
1 polymer ?
#
loop_
_entity_poly.entity_id
_entity_poly.type
_entity_poly.pdbx_seq_one_letter_code
_entity_poly.pdbx_strand_id
1 'polypeptide(L)'
;MQAFLKDLGRSIELFFFLALGFYLTVNIAGNFYGKYGIEFMGNIWVNWFGISYFLFAVYTAIMGFFIFKGVKFYNRLLTSKIFWFLFVVSMFIILVPFFKGENPF
;
A
#
# COMPACT_ATOMS: atom_id res chain seq x y z
N MET A 1 8.50 27.14 -8.04
CA MET A 1 8.40 26.28 -9.24
C MET A 1 9.23 24.99 -9.11
N GLN A 2 10.51 25.04 -8.74
CA GLN A 2 11.34 23.84 -8.57
C GLN A 2 10.87 22.86 -7.47
N ALA A 3 10.40 23.35 -6.32
CA ALA A 3 9.87 22.49 -5.25
C ALA A 3 8.58 21.75 -5.67
N PHE A 4 7.71 22.44 -6.41
CA PHE A 4 6.46 21.86 -6.94
C PHE A 4 6.75 20.76 -7.97
N LEU A 5 7.73 20.96 -8.86
CA LEU A 5 8.16 19.92 -9.81
C LEU A 5 8.75 18.69 -9.10
N LYS A 6 9.48 18.89 -7.99
CA LYS A 6 9.98 17.78 -7.16
C LYS A 6 8.86 17.02 -6.47
N ASP A 7 7.85 17.71 -5.96
CA ASP A 7 6.69 17.08 -5.32
C ASP A 7 5.76 16.39 -6.35
N LEU A 8 5.65 16.94 -7.57
CA LEU A 8 4.98 16.31 -8.70
C LEU A 8 5.72 15.02 -9.12
N GLY A 9 7.05 15.08 -9.18
CA GLY A 9 7.89 13.91 -9.42
C GLY A 9 7.67 12.81 -8.38
N ARG A 10 7.58 13.16 -7.10
CA ARG A 10 7.28 12.18 -6.02
C ARG A 10 5.87 11.62 -6.09
N SER A 11 4.94 12.34 -6.70
CA SER A 11 3.59 11.82 -6.93
C SER A 11 3.58 10.66 -7.93
N ILE A 12 4.65 10.49 -8.73
CA ILE A 12 4.84 9.31 -9.58
C ILE A 12 5.08 8.03 -8.77
N GLU A 13 5.61 8.15 -7.55
CA GLU A 13 5.85 7.02 -6.64
C GLU A 13 4.51 6.32 -6.36
N LEU A 14 3.41 7.06 -6.27
CA LEU A 14 2.07 6.49 -6.06
C LEU A 14 1.65 5.57 -7.21
N PHE A 15 1.89 5.98 -8.46
CA PHE A 15 1.59 5.14 -9.63
C PHE A 15 2.49 3.91 -9.70
N PHE A 16 3.76 4.05 -9.29
CA PHE A 16 4.66 2.92 -9.17
C PHE A 16 4.12 1.88 -8.17
N PHE A 17 3.68 2.30 -6.98
CA PHE A 17 3.13 1.38 -5.98
C PHE A 17 1.78 0.78 -6.38
N LEU A 18 0.96 1.51 -7.14
CA LEU A 18 -0.25 0.94 -7.75
C LEU A 18 0.11 -0.17 -8.76
N ALA A 19 1.03 0.08 -9.69
CA ALA A 19 1.45 -0.93 -10.66
C ALA A 19 2.11 -2.14 -9.98
N LEU A 20 3.01 -1.90 -9.03
CA LEU A 20 3.67 -2.94 -8.26
C LEU A 20 2.67 -3.76 -7.46
N GLY A 21 1.75 -3.12 -6.73
CA GLY A 21 0.73 -3.81 -5.97
C GLY A 21 -0.20 -4.63 -6.87
N PHE A 22 -0.48 -4.18 -8.10
CA PHE A 22 -1.30 -4.94 -9.06
C PHE A 22 -0.57 -6.23 -9.45
N TYR A 23 0.70 -6.09 -9.83
CA TYR A 23 1.55 -7.21 -10.17
C TYR A 23 1.63 -8.23 -9.03
N LEU A 24 1.85 -7.78 -7.79
CA LEU A 24 1.89 -8.63 -6.61
C LEU A 24 0.54 -9.33 -6.35
N THR A 25 -0.57 -8.61 -6.52
CA THR A 25 -1.90 -9.17 -6.27
C THR A 25 -2.23 -10.29 -7.25
N VAL A 26 -1.99 -10.06 -8.55
CA VAL A 26 -2.34 -11.03 -9.60
C VAL A 26 -1.40 -12.23 -9.61
N ASN A 27 -0.09 -12.01 -9.42
CA ASN A 27 0.91 -13.06 -9.65
C ASN A 27 1.41 -13.74 -8.37
N ILE A 28 1.35 -13.04 -7.23
CA ILE A 28 2.00 -13.50 -5.99
C ILE A 28 0.98 -13.77 -4.89
N ALA A 29 -0.03 -12.92 -4.70
CA ALA A 29 -0.94 -13.02 -3.58
C ALA A 29 -1.66 -14.38 -3.55
N GLY A 30 -2.25 -14.82 -4.67
CA GLY A 30 -2.94 -16.12 -4.74
C GLY A 30 -2.03 -17.30 -4.33
N ASN A 31 -0.81 -17.35 -4.85
CA ASN A 31 0.18 -18.36 -4.48
C ASN A 31 0.63 -18.25 -3.02
N PHE A 32 0.75 -17.03 -2.50
CA PHE A 32 1.16 -16.78 -1.11
C PHE A 32 0.07 -17.22 -0.13
N TYR A 33 -1.18 -16.78 -0.33
CA TYR A 33 -2.32 -17.18 0.49
C TYR A 33 -2.61 -18.69 0.37
N GLY A 34 -2.49 -19.27 -0.83
CA GLY A 34 -2.68 -20.69 -1.05
C GLY A 34 -1.72 -21.59 -0.26
N LYS A 35 -0.49 -21.13 0.04
CA LYS A 35 0.44 -21.87 0.93
C LYS A 35 -0.08 -22.01 2.36
N TYR A 36 -0.99 -21.15 2.77
CA TYR A 36 -1.66 -21.20 4.07
C TYR A 36 -3.06 -21.81 3.99
N GLY A 37 -3.42 -22.42 2.85
CA GLY A 37 -4.74 -23.00 2.62
C GLY A 37 -5.85 -21.97 2.41
N ILE A 38 -5.51 -20.71 2.14
CA ILE A 38 -6.47 -19.63 1.97
C ILE A 38 -6.79 -19.48 0.49
N GLU A 39 -8.04 -19.72 0.11
CA GLU A 39 -8.51 -19.53 -1.25
C GLU A 39 -8.64 -18.03 -1.57
N PHE A 40 -7.99 -17.62 -2.66
CA PHE A 40 -7.94 -16.22 -3.09
C PHE A 40 -9.00 -15.97 -4.18
N MET A 41 -10.28 -16.07 -3.82
CA MET A 41 -11.42 -15.97 -4.75
C MET A 41 -12.23 -14.66 -4.67
N GLY A 42 -11.71 -13.67 -3.94
CA GLY A 42 -12.41 -12.40 -3.72
C GLY A 42 -12.16 -11.32 -4.78
N ASN A 43 -12.70 -10.12 -4.55
CA ASN A 43 -12.51 -8.91 -5.34
C ASN A 43 -11.03 -8.49 -5.38
N ILE A 44 -10.41 -8.79 -6.51
CA ILE A 44 -9.01 -8.46 -6.83
C ILE A 44 -8.74 -6.96 -6.64
N TRP A 45 -9.71 -6.07 -6.89
CA TRP A 45 -9.53 -4.62 -6.77
C TRP A 45 -9.29 -4.17 -5.32
N VAL A 46 -10.00 -4.76 -4.36
CA VAL A 46 -9.85 -4.42 -2.93
C VAL A 46 -8.50 -4.90 -2.41
N ASN A 47 -8.14 -6.14 -2.73
CA ASN A 47 -6.84 -6.72 -2.39
C ASN A 47 -5.69 -5.93 -3.03
N TRP A 48 -5.86 -5.55 -4.30
CA TRP A 48 -4.91 -4.73 -5.02
C TRP A 48 -4.70 -3.38 -4.35
N PHE A 49 -5.78 -2.68 -4.03
CA PHE A 49 -5.70 -1.40 -3.34
C PHE A 49 -5.04 -1.55 -1.96
N GLY A 50 -5.40 -2.59 -1.20
CA GLY A 50 -4.80 -2.90 0.10
C GLY A 50 -3.29 -3.10 -0.01
N ILE A 51 -2.83 -3.99 -0.89
CA ILE A 51 -1.40 -4.27 -1.08
C ILE A 51 -0.65 -3.01 -1.55
N SER A 52 -1.18 -2.31 -2.55
CA SER A 52 -0.56 -1.10 -3.09
C SER A 52 -0.40 -0.01 -2.03
N TYR A 53 -1.49 0.26 -1.29
CA TYR A 53 -1.50 1.31 -0.28
C TYR A 53 -0.61 0.96 0.90
N PHE A 54 -0.63 -0.30 1.35
CA PHE A 54 0.26 -0.77 2.40
C PHE A 54 1.73 -0.52 2.04
N LEU A 55 2.15 -0.93 0.84
CA LEU A 55 3.53 -0.72 0.37
C LEU A 55 3.89 0.76 0.27
N PHE A 56 3.00 1.57 -0.31
CA PHE A 56 3.20 3.01 -0.41
C PHE A 56 3.31 3.67 0.97
N ALA A 57 2.48 3.27 1.92
CA ALA A 57 2.47 3.84 3.26
C ALA A 57 3.75 3.49 4.04
N VAL A 58 4.19 2.22 3.97
CA VAL A 58 5.46 1.78 4.56
C VAL A 58 6.63 2.53 3.94
N TYR A 59 6.68 2.62 2.62
CA TYR A 59 7.70 3.38 1.91
C TYR A 59 7.72 4.85 2.33
N THR A 60 6.55 5.49 2.39
CA THR A 60 6.40 6.89 2.79
C THR A 60 6.84 7.12 4.23
N ALA A 61 6.53 6.18 5.14
CA ALA A 61 7.02 6.20 6.52
C ALA A 61 8.54 6.09 6.59
N ILE A 62 9.14 5.14 5.84
CA ILE A 62 10.60 4.99 5.80
C ILE A 62 11.26 6.26 5.26
N MET A 63 10.78 6.76 4.12
CA MET A 63 11.31 7.95 3.48
C MET A 63 11.15 9.19 4.36
N GLY A 64 9.97 9.44 4.91
CA GLY A 64 9.73 10.64 5.70
C GLY A 64 10.34 10.61 7.10
N PHE A 65 10.42 9.45 7.76
CA PHE A 65 10.98 9.38 9.12
C PHE A 65 12.50 9.23 9.15
N PHE A 66 13.12 8.59 8.14
CA PHE A 66 14.54 8.25 8.19
C PHE A 66 15.39 8.96 7.13
N ILE A 67 14.93 9.04 5.88
CA ILE A 67 15.79 9.45 4.75
C ILE A 67 15.62 10.93 4.39
N PHE A 68 14.38 11.41 4.29
CA PHE A 68 13.98 12.71 3.75
C PHE A 68 13.15 13.54 4.73
N LYS A 69 13.57 13.61 6.01
CA LYS A 69 12.82 14.23 7.13
C LYS A 69 12.37 15.69 6.92
N GLY A 70 13.00 16.42 6.00
CA GLY A 70 12.67 17.82 5.67
C GLY A 70 11.73 17.98 4.46
N VAL A 71 11.36 16.89 3.78
CA VAL A 71 10.56 16.97 2.56
C VAL A 71 9.09 17.19 2.89
N LYS A 72 8.53 18.31 2.39
CA LYS A 72 7.13 18.69 2.60
C LYS A 72 6.14 17.62 2.13
N PHE A 73 6.41 16.95 1.02
CA PHE A 73 5.56 15.88 0.50
C PHE A 73 5.33 14.75 1.53
N TYR A 74 6.40 14.11 2.00
CA TYR A 74 6.30 13.02 2.98
C TYR A 74 5.75 13.52 4.33
N ASN A 75 6.17 14.71 4.79
CA ASN A 75 5.64 15.27 6.04
C ASN A 75 4.13 15.53 5.98
N ARG A 76 3.61 15.97 4.83
CA ARG A 76 2.17 16.19 4.65
C ARG A 76 1.38 14.87 4.69
N LEU A 77 1.93 13.81 4.11
CA LEU A 77 1.30 12.48 4.17
C LEU A 77 1.37 11.91 5.59
N LEU A 78 2.51 12.01 6.27
CA LEU A 78 2.70 11.46 7.61
C LEU A 78 1.94 12.21 8.71
N THR A 79 1.59 13.48 8.50
CA THR A 79 0.71 14.24 9.41
C THR A 79 -0.77 14.04 9.12
N SER A 80 -1.11 13.40 7.99
CA SER A 80 -2.48 13.20 7.55
C SER A 80 -3.16 12.04 8.30
N LYS A 81 -4.26 12.34 9.00
CA LYS A 81 -5.07 11.30 9.66
C LYS A 81 -5.66 10.30 8.66
N ILE A 82 -6.07 10.77 7.48
CA ILE A 82 -6.63 9.89 6.45
C ILE A 82 -5.57 8.94 5.88
N PHE A 83 -4.30 9.36 5.86
CA PHE A 83 -3.21 8.48 5.43
C PHE A 83 -3.05 7.29 6.38
N TRP A 84 -2.99 7.55 7.69
CA TRP A 84 -2.90 6.49 8.68
C TRP A 84 -4.16 5.63 8.77
N PHE A 85 -5.34 6.22 8.60
CA PHE A 85 -6.59 5.46 8.53
C PHE A 85 -6.58 4.46 7.36
N LEU A 86 -6.22 4.92 6.16
CA LEU A 86 -6.12 4.05 4.99
C LEU A 86 -5.02 2.99 5.16
N PHE A 87 -3.93 3.29 5.88
CA PHE A 87 -2.90 2.32 6.20
C PHE A 87 -3.41 1.20 7.11
N VAL A 88 -4.21 1.55 8.13
CA VAL A 88 -4.86 0.56 8.98
C VAL A 88 -5.85 -0.28 8.18
N VAL A 89 -6.67 0.34 7.33
CA VAL A 89 -7.60 -0.37 6.44
C VAL A 89 -6.85 -1.34 5.51
N SER A 90 -5.72 -0.91 4.95
CA SER A 90 -4.94 -1.77 4.07
C SER A 90 -4.32 -2.96 4.82
N MET A 91 -3.89 -2.76 6.06
CA MET A 91 -3.49 -3.88 6.93
C MET A 91 -4.64 -4.84 7.18
N PHE A 92 -5.86 -4.34 7.45
CA PHE A 92 -7.02 -5.22 7.61
C PHE A 92 -7.30 -6.06 6.37
N ILE A 93 -7.24 -5.45 5.18
CA ILE A 93 -7.45 -6.17 3.91
C ILE A 93 -6.45 -7.33 3.77
N ILE A 94 -5.18 -7.11 4.13
CA ILE A 94 -4.13 -8.12 4.01
C ILE A 94 -4.22 -9.18 5.12
N LEU A 95 -4.58 -8.80 6.34
CA LEU A 95 -4.48 -9.68 7.51
C LEU A 95 -5.75 -10.51 7.76
N VAL A 96 -6.94 -9.97 7.47
CA VAL A 96 -8.22 -10.67 7.73
C VAL A 96 -8.30 -12.05 7.07
N PRO A 97 -7.82 -12.28 5.83
CA PRO A 97 -7.86 -13.62 5.23
C PRO A 97 -7.17 -14.70 6.08
N PHE A 98 -6.12 -14.35 6.83
CA PHE A 98 -5.43 -15.30 7.72
C PHE A 98 -6.26 -15.69 8.94
N PHE A 99 -7.13 -14.80 9.42
CA PHE A 99 -8.01 -15.09 10.56
C PHE A 99 -9.27 -15.83 10.15
N LYS A 100 -9.76 -15.59 8.92
CA LYS A 100 -10.96 -16.25 8.39
C LYS A 100 -10.68 -17.59 7.72
N GLY A 101 -9.47 -17.80 7.20
CA GLY A 101 -9.14 -18.98 6.39
C GLY A 101 -9.59 -18.87 4.92
N GLU A 102 -10.23 -17.77 4.53
CA GLU A 102 -10.68 -17.46 3.18
C GLU A 102 -10.48 -15.96 2.92
N ASN A 103 -10.36 -15.56 1.65
CA ASN A 103 -10.35 -14.13 1.31
C ASN A 103 -11.79 -13.58 1.22
N PRO A 104 -12.24 -12.74 2.17
CA PRO A 104 -13.62 -12.23 2.16
C PRO A 104 -13.80 -11.00 1.27
N PHE A 105 -12.71 -10.46 0.71
CA PHE A 105 -12.70 -9.22 -0.06
C PHE A 105 -12.66 -9.51 -1.53
#